data_AF-A0A939USW1-F1
#
_entry.id   AF-A0A939USW1-F1
#
_cell.length_a   1.000
_cell.length_b   1.000
_cell.length_c   1.000
_cell.angle_alpha   90.00
_cell.angle_beta   90.00
_cell.angle_gamma   90.00
#
_symmetry.space_group_name_H-M   'P 1'
#
loop_
_entity.id
_entity.type
_entity.pdbx_description
1 polymer ?
#
loop_
_entity_poly.entity_id
_entity_poly.type
_entity_poly.pdbx_seq_one_letter_code
_entity_poly.pdbx_strand_id
1 'polypeptide(L)'
;MENWFEQSRQTKEPKPKKERKKLTKKQIVICVLIVILILLLIPIPFSFKDGGSRAWIAVLYRVDKWHQISDDPETGEFGYTVGTTVEILGLKVFDNTRFEPDDRD
;
A
#
# COMPACT_ATOMS: atom_id res chain seq x y z
N MET A 1 17.38 21.31 -58.29
CA MET A 1 16.43 21.89 -57.31
C MET A 1 15.23 20.98 -57.02
N GLU A 2 15.03 19.89 -57.77
CA GLU A 2 13.87 18.99 -57.64
C GLU A 2 13.91 18.08 -56.40
N ASN A 3 15.10 17.76 -55.90
CA ASN A 3 15.30 16.88 -54.75
C ASN A 3 14.70 17.45 -53.44
N TRP A 4 14.71 18.78 -53.28
CA TRP A 4 14.18 19.44 -52.09
C TRP A 4 12.64 19.44 -52.07
N PHE A 5 12.02 19.39 -53.25
CA PHE A 5 10.57 19.35 -53.40
C PHE A 5 10.01 17.95 -53.09
N GLU A 6 10.69 16.89 -53.49
CA GLU A 6 10.33 15.50 -53.14
C GLU A 6 10.41 15.22 -51.64
N GLN A 7 11.42 15.79 -50.96
CA GLN A 7 11.59 15.60 -49.51
C GLN A 7 10.47 16.26 -48.69
N SER A 8 9.88 17.34 -49.20
CA SER A 8 8.72 18.00 -48.59
C SER A 8 7.39 17.26 -48.82
N ARG A 9 7.34 16.29 -49.75
CA ARG A 9 6.19 15.41 -49.96
C ARG A 9 6.20 14.23 -48.99
N GLN A 10 7.35 13.63 -48.71
CA GLN A 10 7.44 12.49 -47.77
C GLN A 10 7.10 12.87 -46.31
N THR A 11 7.32 14.12 -45.90
CA THR A 11 7.00 14.57 -44.52
C THR A 11 5.51 14.87 -44.29
N LYS A 12 4.68 14.83 -45.35
CA LYS A 12 3.24 15.12 -45.29
C LYS A 12 2.37 13.87 -45.28
N GLU A 13 2.93 12.67 -45.09
CA GLU A 13 2.08 11.51 -44.85
C GLU A 13 1.36 11.68 -43.50
N PRO A 14 0.02 11.63 -43.48
CA PRO A 14 -0.73 11.75 -42.24
C PRO A 14 -0.35 10.57 -41.32
N LYS A 15 0.14 10.89 -40.12
CA LYS A 15 0.48 9.88 -39.11
C LYS A 15 -0.70 8.91 -38.94
N PRO A 16 -0.45 7.59 -38.86
CA PRO A 16 -1.51 6.60 -38.80
C PRO A 16 -2.46 6.95 -37.64
N LYS A 17 -3.72 7.20 -37.99
CA LYS A 17 -4.76 7.59 -37.04
C LYS A 17 -4.98 6.39 -36.13
N LYS A 18 -4.45 6.45 -34.90
CA LYS A 18 -4.58 5.37 -33.91
C LYS A 18 -6.06 5.05 -33.73
N GLU A 19 -6.50 3.92 -34.28
CA GLU A 19 -7.86 3.43 -34.08
C GLU A 19 -8.06 3.16 -32.60
N ARG A 20 -8.93 3.95 -31.96
CA ARG A 20 -9.34 3.70 -30.59
C ARG A 20 -10.23 2.46 -30.60
N LYS A 21 -9.64 1.29 -30.36
CA LYS A 21 -10.41 0.06 -30.12
C LYS A 21 -11.36 0.33 -28.96
N LYS A 22 -12.66 0.27 -29.24
CA LYS A 22 -13.69 0.43 -28.21
C LYS A 22 -13.62 -0.77 -27.28
N LEU A 23 -13.35 -0.51 -26.01
CA LEU A 23 -13.38 -1.53 -24.96
C LEU A 23 -14.81 -2.08 -24.86
N THR A 24 -14.96 -3.40 -24.92
CA THR A 24 -16.24 -4.06 -24.73
C THR A 24 -16.67 -4.02 -23.27
N LYS A 25 -17.98 -4.12 -22.98
CA LYS A 25 -18.50 -4.10 -21.59
C LYS A 25 -17.81 -5.13 -20.68
N LYS A 26 -17.47 -6.32 -21.20
CA LYS A 26 -16.75 -7.38 -20.47
C LYS A 26 -15.33 -6.96 -20.09
N GLN A 27 -14.60 -6.31 -21.01
CA GLN A 27 -13.24 -5.81 -20.73
C GLN A 27 -13.24 -4.70 -19.69
N ILE A 28 -14.25 -3.83 -19.69
CA ILE A 28 -14.41 -2.78 -18.67
C ILE A 28 -14.62 -3.42 -17.29
N VAL A 29 -15.49 -4.43 -17.19
CA VAL A 29 -15.71 -5.15 -15.91
C VAL A 29 -14.43 -5.79 -15.41
N ILE A 30 -13.66 -6.46 -16.27
CA ILE A 30 -12.38 -7.07 -15.89
C ILE A 30 -11.38 -6.01 -15.43
N CYS A 31 -11.25 -4.89 -16.16
CA CYS A 31 -10.39 -3.79 -15.74
C CYS A 31 -10.79 -3.22 -14.38
N VAL A 32 -12.08 -3.03 -14.11
CA VAL A 32 -12.58 -2.55 -12.81
C VAL A 32 -12.23 -3.56 -11.71
N LEU A 33 -12.43 -4.85 -11.95
CA LEU A 33 -12.10 -5.90 -10.98
C LEU A 33 -10.61 -5.90 -10.62
N ILE A 34 -9.73 -5.77 -11.62
CA ILE A 34 -8.27 -5.69 -11.42
C ILE A 34 -7.90 -4.43 -10.62
N VAL A 35 -8.51 -3.28 -10.93
CA VAL A 35 -8.26 -2.04 -10.18
C VAL A 35 -8.69 -2.19 -8.72
N ILE A 36 -9.86 -2.77 -8.45
CA ILE A 36 -10.31 -3.06 -7.08
C ILE A 36 -9.33 -4.00 -6.38
N LEU A 37 -8.86 -5.06 -7.06
CA LEU A 37 -7.90 -6.00 -6.49
C LEU A 37 -6.57 -5.33 -6.11
N ILE A 38 -6.07 -4.42 -6.95
CA ILE A 38 -4.86 -3.63 -6.66
C ILE A 38 -5.09 -2.71 -5.47
N LEU A 39 -6.23 -2.02 -5.41
CA LEU A 39 -6.59 -1.17 -4.26
C LEU A 39 -6.70 -1.97 -2.96
N LEU A 40 -7.18 -3.23 -3.04
CA LEU A 40 -7.26 -4.16 -1.91
C LEU A 40 -5.88 -4.59 -1.38
N LEU A 41 -4.88 -4.65 -2.27
CA LEU A 41 -3.52 -5.06 -1.95
C LEU A 41 -2.66 -3.94 -1.36
N ILE A 42 -3.01 -2.67 -1.63
CA ILE A 42 -2.27 -1.53 -1.10
C ILE A 42 -2.63 -1.38 0.39
N PRO A 43 -1.66 -1.48 1.31
CA PRO A 43 -1.92 -1.29 2.73
C PRO A 43 -2.34 0.16 3.01
N ILE A 44 -3.41 0.33 3.78
CA ILE A 44 -3.84 1.62 4.30
C ILE A 44 -3.07 1.87 5.61
N PRO A 45 -2.19 2.88 5.66
CA PRO A 45 -1.48 3.20 6.88
C PRO A 45 -2.48 3.80 7.89
N PHE A 46 -2.52 3.23 9.09
CA PHE A 46 -3.31 3.70 10.21
C PHE A 46 -2.38 4.08 11.36
N SER A 47 -2.41 5.35 11.77
CA SER A 47 -1.63 5.80 12.93
C SER A 47 -2.52 5.76 14.16
N PHE A 48 -2.04 5.14 15.24
CA PHE A 48 -2.69 5.29 16.53
C PHE A 48 -2.36 6.66 17.11
N LYS A 49 -3.25 7.16 17.98
CA LYS A 49 -3.11 8.48 18.62
C LYS A 49 -2.09 8.51 19.76
N ASP A 50 -1.46 7.38 20.03
CA ASP A 50 -0.62 7.16 21.23
C ASP A 50 0.83 7.62 21.04
N GLY A 51 1.15 8.31 19.93
CA GLY A 51 2.43 8.97 19.70
C GLY A 51 3.58 8.09 19.17
N GLY A 52 3.43 6.75 19.19
CA GLY A 52 4.47 5.81 18.70
C GLY A 52 3.96 4.60 17.88
N SER A 53 2.74 4.13 18.13
CA SER A 53 2.20 2.93 17.49
C SER A 53 1.70 3.18 16.06
N ARG A 54 2.10 2.31 15.12
CA ARG A 54 1.68 2.35 13.70
C ARG A 54 1.09 1.01 13.28
N ALA A 55 -0.12 1.03 12.74
CA ALA A 55 -0.74 -0.11 12.07
C ALA A 55 -0.66 0.06 10.55
N TRP A 56 -0.32 -1.01 9.87
CA TRP A 56 -0.48 -1.12 8.42
C TRP A 56 -1.58 -2.13 8.16
N ILE A 57 -2.76 -1.65 7.80
CA ILE A 57 -3.94 -2.46 7.58
C ILE A 57 -4.11 -2.61 6.07
N ALA A 58 -3.83 -3.80 5.53
CA ALA A 58 -4.33 -4.22 4.22
C ALA A 58 -5.57 -5.10 4.42
N VAL A 59 -6.41 -5.24 3.39
CA VAL A 59 -7.58 -6.13 3.47
C VAL A 59 -7.16 -7.59 3.70
N LEU A 60 -5.98 -7.98 3.22
CA LEU A 60 -5.47 -9.34 3.32
C LEU A 60 -4.59 -9.59 4.56
N TYR A 61 -3.91 -8.57 5.06
CA TYR A 61 -2.98 -8.69 6.17
C TYR A 61 -2.95 -7.39 6.97
N ARG A 62 -2.76 -7.49 8.27
CA ARG A 62 -2.59 -6.37 9.17
C ARG A 62 -1.30 -6.56 9.95
N VAL A 63 -0.45 -5.54 9.94
CA VAL A 63 0.79 -5.52 10.72
C VAL A 63 0.67 -4.38 11.70
N ASP A 64 0.58 -4.69 12.98
CA ASP A 64 0.56 -3.71 14.05
C ASP A 64 1.96 -3.65 14.66
N LYS A 65 2.59 -2.46 14.62
CA LYS A 65 3.81 -2.18 15.35
C LYS A 65 3.45 -1.39 16.60
N TRP A 66 3.53 -2.07 17.73
CA TRP A 66 3.22 -1.53 19.04
C TRP A 66 4.44 -0.79 19.60
N HIS A 67 4.20 0.45 20.02
CA HIS A 67 5.13 1.23 20.82
C HIS A 67 4.27 2.13 21.72
N GLN A 68 3.61 1.49 22.67
CA GLN A 68 2.65 2.12 23.56
C GLN A 68 3.26 2.26 24.95
N ILE A 69 3.12 3.43 25.56
CA ILE A 69 3.43 3.64 26.97
C ILE A 69 2.41 2.86 27.79
N SER A 70 2.89 1.96 28.63
CA SER A 70 2.06 1.10 29.48
C SER A 70 2.81 0.77 30.75
N ASP A 71 2.09 0.59 31.84
CA ASP A 71 2.66 0.07 33.08
C ASP A 71 2.67 -1.47 33.03
N ASP A 72 3.70 -2.09 33.60
CA ASP A 72 3.75 -3.56 33.74
C ASP A 72 2.58 -4.02 34.64
N PRO A 73 1.70 -4.92 34.17
CA PRO A 73 0.58 -5.41 34.98
C PRO A 73 1.00 -6.25 36.19
N GLU A 74 2.21 -6.82 36.20
CA GLU A 74 2.73 -7.67 37.28
C GLU A 74 3.62 -6.91 38.27
N THR A 75 4.45 -5.99 37.80
CA THR A 75 5.40 -5.25 38.65
C THR A 75 4.99 -3.79 38.93
N GLY A 76 4.07 -3.23 38.14
CA GLY A 76 3.67 -1.82 38.23
C GLY A 76 4.76 -0.83 37.80
N GLU A 77 5.82 -1.31 37.15
CA GLU A 77 6.90 -0.48 36.63
C GLU A 77 6.45 0.27 35.37
N PHE A 78 6.90 1.53 35.25
CA PHE A 78 6.59 2.36 34.09
C PHE A 78 7.49 1.94 32.92
N GLY A 79 6.90 1.66 31.76
CA GLY A 79 7.66 1.20 30.60
C GLY A 79 6.91 1.31 29.28
N TYR A 80 7.35 0.50 28.32
CA TYR A 80 6.82 0.47 26.97
C TYR A 80 6.43 -0.95 26.58
N THR A 81 5.20 -1.12 26.10
CA THR A 81 4.85 -2.34 25.34
C THR A 81 5.32 -2.14 23.91
N VAL A 82 6.36 -2.88 23.54
CA VAL A 82 6.99 -2.85 22.22
C VAL A 82 6.80 -4.20 21.53
N GLY A 83 6.45 -4.17 20.25
CA GLY A 83 6.45 -5.40 19.48
C GLY A 83 5.81 -5.28 18.12
N THR A 84 5.62 -6.43 17.49
CA THR A 84 4.96 -6.52 16.20
C THR A 84 4.01 -7.69 16.21
N THR A 85 2.76 -7.41 15.89
CA THR A 85 1.71 -8.42 15.70
C THR A 85 1.39 -8.46 14.21
N VAL A 86 1.34 -9.67 13.64
CA VAL A 86 0.95 -9.88 12.25
C VAL A 86 -0.30 -10.74 12.20
N GLU A 87 -1.32 -10.18 11.57
CA GLU A 87 -2.60 -10.80 11.30
C GLU A 87 -2.73 -11.02 9.79
N ILE A 88 -3.13 -12.22 9.38
CA ILE A 88 -3.42 -12.54 7.98
C ILE A 88 -4.88 -12.94 7.91
N LEU A 89 -5.69 -12.25 7.10
CA LEU A 89 -7.12 -12.52 6.94
C LEU A 89 -7.90 -12.56 8.28
N GLY A 90 -7.47 -11.79 9.27
CA GLY A 90 -8.05 -11.77 10.62
C GLY A 90 -7.60 -12.91 11.54
N LEU A 91 -6.67 -13.75 11.09
CA LEU A 91 -6.01 -14.76 11.92
C LEU A 91 -4.67 -14.20 12.42
N LYS A 92 -4.48 -14.17 13.74
CA LYS A 92 -3.17 -13.86 14.34
C LYS A 92 -2.20 -14.99 14.04
N VAL A 93 -1.18 -14.71 13.24
CA VAL A 93 -0.15 -15.69 12.85
C VAL A 93 1.13 -15.47 13.64
N PHE A 94 1.41 -14.22 14.02
CA PHE A 94 2.63 -13.86 14.72
C PHE A 94 2.35 -12.81 15.78
N ASP A 95 2.89 -13.04 16.97
CA ASP A 95 2.87 -12.08 18.06
C ASP A 95 4.22 -12.09 18.79
N ASN A 96 4.86 -10.95 18.85
CA ASN A 96 6.12 -10.75 19.59
C ASN A 96 6.06 -9.44 20.40
N THR A 97 4.89 -9.10 20.93
CA THR A 97 4.78 -8.04 21.93
C THR A 97 5.50 -8.43 23.20
N ARG A 98 6.34 -7.51 23.69
CA ARG A 98 7.09 -7.63 24.93
C ARG A 98 6.98 -6.32 25.69
N PHE A 99 7.01 -6.45 27.01
CA PHE A 99 7.19 -5.31 27.88
C PHE A 99 8.69 -4.98 27.97
N GLU A 100 9.02 -3.71 27.85
CA GLU A 100 10.37 -3.18 28.01
C GLU A 100 10.33 -2.07 29.06
N PRO A 101 10.96 -2.24 30.24
CA PRO A 101 10.97 -1.23 31.28
C PRO A 101 11.75 0.02 30.82
N ASP A 102 11.32 1.21 31.26
CA ASP A 102 12.03 2.45 30.94
C ASP A 102 13.16 2.67 31.95
N ASP A 103 14.35 2.13 31.67
CA ASP A 103 15.54 2.23 32.54
C ASP A 103 16.22 3.62 32.52
N ARG A 104 15.52 4.68 32.09
CA ARG A 104 16.05 6.06 32.07
C ARG A 104 15.88 6.73 33.43
N ASP A 105 16.66 6.27 34.40
CA ASP A 105 16.91 6.93 35.69
C ASP A 105 18.08 7.93 35.63
#